data_AF-A0A9D1VWM6-F1
#
_entry.id   AF-A0A9D1VWM6-F1
#
_cell.length_a   1.000
_cell.length_b   1.000
_cell.length_c   1.000
_cell.angle_alpha   90.00
_cell.angle_beta   90.00
_cell.angle_gamma   90.00
#
_symmetry.space_group_name_H-M   'P 1'
#
loop_
_entity.id
_entity.type
_entity.pdbx_description
1 polymer ?
#
loop_
_entity_poly.entity_id
_entity_poly.type
_entity_poly.pdbx_seq_one_letter_code
_entity_poly.pdbx_strand_id
1 'polypeptide(L)'
;MIRVGKDADIAALAGYLSDEPYGKAIAAVLDEFGAEAPFETVYIDEEPGGEDAEKKVRGVYLWLHGTLILYCKENQVGIDFLEEMMGIEAPRMVAGRKDNVNIVSWLLTDYNMETGKALPEFTDKDGSPVECLSRAEHEGEWAVLRR
;
A
#
# COMPACT_ATOMS: atom_id res chain seq x y z
N MET A 1 -10.59 -2.30 -11.23
CA MET A 1 -9.62 -2.83 -12.20
C MET A 1 -8.27 -2.46 -11.64
N ILE A 2 -7.45 -3.45 -11.35
CA ILE A 2 -6.13 -3.23 -10.77
C ILE A 2 -5.10 -3.23 -11.88
N ARG A 3 -4.26 -2.19 -11.90
CA ARG A 3 -3.15 -2.05 -12.86
C ARG A 3 -1.90 -1.52 -12.16
N VAL A 4 -0.76 -1.72 -12.80
CA VAL A 4 0.49 -1.06 -12.40
C VAL A 4 0.38 0.45 -12.67
N GLY A 5 0.75 1.25 -11.68
CA GLY A 5 0.83 2.71 -11.79
C GLY A 5 2.07 3.17 -12.53
N LYS A 6 2.04 4.40 -13.01
CA LYS A 6 3.12 5.06 -13.75
C LYS A 6 3.37 6.45 -13.16
N ASP A 7 4.49 7.07 -13.51
CA ASP A 7 4.81 8.42 -13.00
C ASP A 7 3.72 9.46 -13.34
N ALA A 8 3.05 9.28 -14.49
CA ALA A 8 1.92 10.12 -14.90
C ALA A 8 0.70 10.03 -13.95
N ASP A 9 0.57 8.98 -13.15
CA ASP A 9 -0.54 8.78 -12.22
C ASP A 9 -0.34 9.52 -10.89
N ILE A 10 0.90 9.87 -10.53
CA ILE A 10 1.24 10.44 -9.20
C ILE A 10 0.39 11.68 -8.90
N ALA A 11 0.27 12.59 -9.86
CA ALA A 11 -0.54 13.80 -9.71
C ALA A 11 -2.03 13.50 -9.47
N ALA A 12 -2.57 12.45 -10.11
CA ALA A 12 -3.96 12.03 -9.93
C ALA A 12 -4.17 11.31 -8.58
N LEU A 13 -3.14 10.63 -8.07
CA LEU A 13 -3.18 9.95 -6.78
C LEU A 13 -3.04 10.90 -5.58
N ALA A 14 -2.43 12.07 -5.76
CA ALA A 14 -2.12 13.01 -4.68
C ALA A 14 -3.32 13.32 -3.78
N GLY A 15 -4.49 13.61 -4.38
CA GLY A 15 -5.72 13.89 -3.61
C GLY A 15 -6.32 12.66 -2.94
N TYR A 16 -6.09 11.46 -3.47
CA TYR A 16 -6.53 10.23 -2.82
C TYR A 16 -5.64 9.91 -1.61
N LEU A 17 -4.33 10.08 -1.75
CA LEU A 17 -3.33 9.69 -0.75
C LEU A 17 -3.14 10.71 0.40
N SER A 18 -3.62 11.95 0.26
CA SER A 18 -3.37 13.02 1.23
C SER A 18 -4.08 12.90 2.58
N ASP A 19 -5.11 12.08 2.68
CA ASP A 19 -6.07 12.19 3.80
C ASP A 19 -5.59 11.47 5.07
N GLU A 20 -5.03 10.27 4.93
CA GLU A 20 -4.66 9.41 6.05
C GLU A 20 -3.16 9.09 6.05
N PRO A 21 -2.58 8.78 7.23
CA PRO A 21 -1.15 8.48 7.36
C PRO A 21 -0.67 7.38 6.40
N TYR A 22 -1.50 6.37 6.16
CA TYR A 22 -1.22 5.26 5.24
C TYR A 22 -1.08 5.72 3.79
N GLY A 23 -1.98 6.60 3.35
CA GLY A 23 -1.91 7.19 2.02
C GLY A 23 -0.70 8.11 1.89
N LYS A 24 -0.44 8.94 2.90
CA LYS A 24 0.70 9.86 2.94
C LYS A 24 2.03 9.12 2.87
N ALA A 25 2.13 7.97 3.52
CA ALA A 25 3.31 7.10 3.45
C ALA A 25 3.55 6.61 2.01
N ILE A 26 2.50 6.17 1.31
CA ILE A 26 2.59 5.78 -0.11
C ILE A 26 3.00 7.00 -0.97
N ALA A 27 2.38 8.17 -0.74
CA ALA A 27 2.72 9.38 -1.47
C ALA A 27 4.19 9.79 -1.29
N ALA A 28 4.72 9.70 -0.06
CA ALA A 28 6.12 10.01 0.23
C ALA A 28 7.11 9.09 -0.51
N VAL A 29 6.76 7.82 -0.71
CA VAL A 29 7.55 6.89 -1.52
C VAL A 29 7.50 7.28 -3.00
N LEU A 30 6.30 7.56 -3.52
CA LEU A 30 6.11 7.99 -4.91
C LEU A 30 6.83 9.32 -5.23
N ASP A 31 6.85 10.25 -4.28
CA ASP A 31 7.56 11.53 -4.42
C ASP A 31 9.09 11.36 -4.40
N GLU A 32 9.61 10.37 -3.67
CA GLU A 32 11.05 10.12 -3.54
C GLU A 32 11.61 9.28 -4.69
N PHE A 33 10.90 8.23 -5.10
CA PHE A 33 11.41 7.22 -6.04
C PHE A 33 10.67 7.17 -7.38
N GLY A 34 9.47 7.74 -7.47
CA GLY A 34 8.57 7.63 -8.61
C GLY A 34 7.59 6.46 -8.47
N ALA A 35 6.92 6.09 -9.55
CA ALA A 35 6.04 4.92 -9.62
C ALA A 35 6.66 3.77 -10.44
N GLU A 36 7.76 4.04 -11.15
CA GLU A 36 8.43 3.12 -12.06
C GLU A 36 9.82 2.66 -11.56
N ALA A 37 10.13 2.87 -10.27
CA ALA A 37 11.40 2.42 -9.72
C ALA A 37 11.49 0.88 -9.71
N PRO A 38 12.67 0.28 -9.97
CA PRO A 38 12.80 -1.17 -10.21
C PRO A 38 12.66 -2.05 -8.97
N PHE A 39 12.67 -1.46 -7.77
CA PHE A 39 12.59 -2.15 -6.48
C PHE A 39 11.25 -1.95 -5.78
N GLU A 40 10.32 -1.23 -6.42
CA GLU A 40 8.98 -1.02 -5.94
C GLU A 40 7.96 -1.26 -7.07
N THR A 41 6.71 -1.45 -6.70
CA THR A 41 5.62 -1.49 -7.67
C THR A 41 4.38 -0.95 -7.00
N VAL A 42 3.82 0.11 -7.58
CA VAL A 42 2.53 0.64 -7.15
C VAL A 42 1.43 0.05 -8.02
N TYR A 43 0.41 -0.47 -7.37
CA TYR A 43 -0.80 -0.98 -8.00
C TYR A 43 -1.97 -0.06 -7.64
N ILE A 44 -2.74 0.32 -8.65
CA ILE A 44 -3.87 1.23 -8.52
C ILE A 44 -5.13 0.42 -8.83
N ASP A 45 -6.05 0.36 -7.86
CA ASP A 45 -7.41 -0.15 -8.08
C ASP A 45 -8.33 0.99 -8.47
N GLU A 46 -8.73 1.01 -9.73
CA GLU A 46 -9.63 2.02 -10.29
C GLU A 46 -11.01 1.41 -10.57
N GLU A 47 -12.06 2.12 -10.21
CA GLU A 47 -13.38 1.81 -10.74
C GLU A 47 -13.41 2.12 -12.23
N PRO A 48 -13.81 1.18 -13.10
CA PRO A 48 -14.01 1.49 -14.50
C PRO A 48 -15.14 2.53 -14.62
N GLY A 49 -14.77 3.76 -14.97
CA GLY A 49 -15.73 4.79 -15.35
C GLY A 49 -16.44 4.41 -16.65
N GLY A 50 -17.65 4.93 -16.87
CA GLY A 50 -18.24 4.97 -18.21
C GLY A 50 -17.40 5.82 -19.17
N GLU A 51 -17.77 5.86 -20.45
CA GLU A 51 -17.00 6.53 -21.53
C GLU A 51 -16.60 7.99 -21.22
N ASP A 52 -17.32 8.67 -20.32
CA ASP A 52 -17.09 10.08 -19.94
C ASP A 52 -16.86 10.31 -18.43
N ALA A 53 -16.65 9.26 -17.63
CA ALA A 53 -16.45 9.41 -16.18
C ALA A 53 -14.96 9.37 -15.81
N GLU A 54 -14.53 10.32 -14.98
CA GLU A 54 -13.20 10.27 -14.37
C GLU A 54 -13.03 8.95 -13.61
N LYS A 55 -11.91 8.26 -13.86
CA LYS A 55 -11.58 7.02 -13.17
C LYS A 55 -11.44 7.30 -11.68
N LYS A 56 -12.26 6.64 -10.87
CA LYS A 56 -12.24 6.81 -9.42
C LYS A 56 -11.27 5.80 -8.80
N VAL A 57 -10.26 6.28 -8.09
CA VAL A 57 -9.35 5.43 -7.31
C VAL A 57 -10.12 4.86 -6.12
N ARG A 58 -10.13 3.53 -6.00
CA ARG A 58 -10.73 2.78 -4.90
C ARG A 58 -9.69 2.30 -3.90
N GLY A 59 -8.48 2.02 -4.36
CA GLY A 59 -7.37 1.58 -3.51
C GLY A 59 -6.02 1.75 -4.18
N VAL A 60 -4.98 1.82 -3.36
CA VAL A 60 -3.58 1.84 -3.79
C VAL A 60 -2.80 0.81 -2.96
N TYR A 61 -2.02 -0.01 -3.64
CA TYR A 61 -1.18 -1.04 -3.02
C TYR A 61 0.27 -0.81 -3.44
N LEU A 62 1.16 -0.55 -2.49
CA LEU A 62 2.57 -0.32 -2.76
C LEU A 62 3.38 -1.52 -2.29
N TRP A 63 4.06 -2.18 -3.22
CA TRP A 63 5.07 -3.19 -2.92
C TRP A 63 6.44 -2.54 -2.88
N LEU A 64 7.12 -2.54 -1.74
CA LEU A 64 8.42 -1.91 -1.54
C LEU A 64 9.33 -2.85 -0.74
N HIS A 65 10.41 -3.34 -1.34
CA HIS A 65 11.39 -4.21 -0.67
C HIS A 65 10.78 -5.40 0.10
N GLY A 66 9.74 -6.03 -0.46
CA GLY A 66 9.03 -7.15 0.19
C GLY A 66 8.08 -6.73 1.31
N THR A 67 7.85 -5.42 1.49
CA THR A 67 6.77 -4.87 2.31
C THR A 67 5.62 -4.46 1.40
N LEU A 68 4.40 -4.85 1.76
CA LEU A 68 3.18 -4.41 1.10
C LEU A 68 2.48 -3.36 1.96
N ILE A 69 2.34 -2.14 1.46
CA ILE A 69 1.56 -1.07 2.09
C ILE A 69 0.19 -1.00 1.39
N LEU A 70 -0.89 -1.14 2.15
CA LEU A 70 -2.27 -1.17 1.66
C LEU A 70 -3.01 0.10 2.07
N TYR A 71 -3.68 0.73 1.10
CA TYR A 71 -4.57 1.84 1.40
C TYR A 71 -5.85 1.79 0.56
N CYS A 72 -6.99 1.55 1.23
CA CYS A 72 -8.33 1.57 0.65
C CYS A 72 -9.30 2.30 1.58
N LYS A 73 -9.73 3.51 1.20
CA LYS A 73 -10.65 4.35 2.01
C LYS A 73 -11.96 3.63 2.36
N GLU A 74 -12.56 2.97 1.37
CA GLU A 74 -13.86 2.29 1.50
C GLU A 74 -13.75 0.85 2.04
N ASN A 75 -12.56 0.43 2.50
CA ASN A 75 -12.29 -0.94 2.94
C ASN A 75 -12.59 -2.03 1.89
N GLN A 76 -12.67 -1.65 0.62
CA GLN A 76 -12.82 -2.58 -0.51
C GLN A 76 -11.44 -2.95 -1.04
N VAL A 77 -10.85 -3.97 -0.44
CA VAL A 77 -9.55 -4.51 -0.86
C VAL A 77 -9.76 -5.52 -2.00
N GLY A 78 -8.93 -5.45 -3.04
CA GLY A 78 -8.94 -6.37 -4.17
C GLY A 78 -8.37 -7.73 -3.81
N ILE A 79 -9.15 -8.55 -3.10
CA ILE A 79 -8.72 -9.84 -2.55
C ILE A 79 -8.16 -10.77 -3.63
N ASP A 80 -8.89 -10.98 -4.74
CA ASP A 80 -8.48 -11.90 -5.81
C ASP A 80 -7.09 -11.54 -6.38
N PHE A 81 -6.84 -10.23 -6.59
CA PHE A 81 -5.55 -9.74 -7.04
C PHE A 81 -4.44 -9.95 -6.01
N LEU A 82 -4.72 -9.66 -4.74
CA LEU A 82 -3.74 -9.85 -3.67
C LEU A 82 -3.42 -11.33 -3.46
N GLU A 83 -4.40 -12.22 -3.58
CA GLU A 83 -4.20 -13.68 -3.52
C GLU A 83 -3.26 -14.15 -4.62
N GLU A 84 -3.50 -13.75 -5.88
CA GLU A 84 -2.61 -14.07 -7.01
C GLU A 84 -1.20 -13.54 -6.80
N MET A 85 -1.07 -12.28 -6.39
CA MET A 85 0.22 -11.61 -6.18
C MET A 85 1.02 -12.26 -5.05
N MET A 86 0.39 -12.54 -3.91
CA MET A 86 1.03 -13.21 -2.76
C MET A 86 1.34 -14.68 -3.04
N GLY A 87 0.62 -15.32 -3.96
CA GLY A 87 0.92 -16.66 -4.46
C GLY A 87 2.23 -16.73 -5.26
N ILE A 88 2.65 -15.62 -5.87
CA ILE A 88 3.96 -15.51 -6.55
C ILE A 88 5.06 -15.23 -5.54
N GLU A 89 4.88 -14.20 -4.71
CA GLU A 89 5.83 -13.81 -3.67
C GLU A 89 5.08 -13.34 -2.43
N ALA A 90 5.27 -14.05 -1.31
CA ALA A 90 4.64 -13.67 -0.04
C ALA A 90 5.38 -12.46 0.57
N PRO A 91 4.67 -11.38 0.94
CA PRO A 91 5.30 -10.19 1.52
C PRO A 91 5.90 -10.53 2.88
N ARG A 92 7.09 -10.03 3.20
CA ARG A 92 7.66 -10.12 4.56
C ARG A 92 6.77 -9.43 5.59
N MET A 93 6.16 -8.32 5.19
CA MET A 93 5.30 -7.49 6.04
C MET A 93 4.16 -6.91 5.21
N VAL A 94 2.96 -6.89 5.78
CA VAL A 94 1.84 -6.09 5.26
C VAL A 94 1.52 -5.01 6.27
N ALA A 95 1.37 -3.76 5.83
CA ALA A 95 1.07 -2.63 6.70
C ALA A 95 -0.04 -1.76 6.09
N GLY A 96 -0.86 -1.15 6.94
CA GLY A 96 -1.87 -0.20 6.50
C GLY A 96 -2.96 0.02 7.53
N ARG A 97 -4.11 0.47 7.06
CA ARG A 97 -5.31 0.64 7.89
C ARG A 97 -5.77 -0.71 8.45
N LYS A 98 -6.14 -0.74 9.73
CA LYS A 98 -6.58 -1.95 10.44
C LYS A 98 -7.58 -2.81 9.66
N ASP A 99 -8.63 -2.20 9.13
CA ASP A 99 -9.66 -2.94 8.39
C ASP A 99 -9.12 -3.56 7.09
N ASN A 100 -8.25 -2.83 6.36
CA ASN A 100 -7.63 -3.33 5.12
C ASN A 100 -6.72 -4.53 5.43
N VAL A 101 -5.87 -4.39 6.45
CA VAL A 101 -4.94 -5.43 6.88
C VAL A 101 -5.69 -6.64 7.45
N ASN A 102 -6.79 -6.43 8.18
CA ASN A 102 -7.62 -7.50 8.70
C ASN A 102 -8.24 -8.34 7.58
N ILE A 103 -8.68 -7.73 6.47
CA ILE A 103 -9.17 -8.47 5.29
C ILE A 103 -8.05 -9.34 4.70
N VAL A 104 -6.84 -8.80 4.59
CA VAL A 104 -5.68 -9.52 4.04
C VAL A 104 -5.17 -10.62 4.97
N SER A 105 -5.40 -10.53 6.28
CA SER A 105 -5.02 -11.57 7.25
C SER A 105 -5.65 -12.93 6.93
N TRP A 106 -6.78 -12.96 6.22
CA TRP A 106 -7.42 -14.19 5.79
C TRP A 106 -6.65 -14.91 4.68
N LEU A 107 -5.87 -14.18 3.89
CA LEU A 107 -4.98 -14.73 2.86
C LEU A 107 -3.65 -15.23 3.46
N LEU A 108 -3.18 -14.55 4.50
CA LEU A 108 -1.90 -14.81 5.16
C LEU A 108 -2.10 -15.42 6.55
N THR A 109 -2.69 -16.62 6.58
CA THR A 109 -3.09 -17.29 7.84
C THR A 109 -1.93 -17.66 8.77
N ASP A 110 -0.70 -17.72 8.26
CA ASP A 110 0.53 -17.93 9.03
C ASP A 110 1.10 -16.63 9.64
N TYR A 111 0.49 -15.47 9.37
CA TYR A 111 0.98 -14.17 9.85
C TYR A 111 0.25 -13.76 11.12
N ASN A 112 1.00 -13.12 12.01
CA ASN A 112 0.49 -12.52 13.23
C ASN A 112 0.13 -11.05 12.99
N MET A 113 -1.07 -10.67 13.40
CA MET A 113 -1.54 -9.29 13.31
C MET A 113 -1.15 -8.51 14.57
N GLU A 114 -0.42 -7.43 14.39
CA GLU A 114 -0.09 -6.45 15.41
C GLU A 114 -0.87 -5.16 15.12
N THR A 115 -1.50 -4.57 16.13
CA THR A 115 -2.29 -3.34 15.99
C THR A 115 -1.85 -2.28 16.99
N GLY A 116 -2.06 -1.01 16.65
CA GLY A 116 -1.75 0.11 17.55
C GLY A 116 -0.28 0.56 17.47
N LYS A 117 0.42 0.20 16.39
CA LYS A 117 1.74 0.77 16.12
C LYS A 117 1.57 2.20 15.61
N ALA A 118 2.28 3.13 16.23
CA ALA A 118 2.35 4.52 15.75
C ALA A 118 2.94 4.58 14.34
N LEU A 119 3.99 3.79 14.07
CA LEU A 119 4.62 3.67 12.77
C LEU A 119 5.24 2.26 12.62
N PRO A 120 5.04 1.57 11.49
CA PRO A 120 5.74 0.33 11.18
C PRO A 120 7.23 0.57 10.91
N GLU A 121 8.07 -0.41 11.25
CA GLU A 121 9.48 -0.39 10.86
C GLU A 121 9.58 -0.82 9.38
N PHE A 122 9.56 0.17 8.49
CA PHE A 122 9.79 -0.03 7.07
C PHE A 122 11.29 -0.14 6.81
N THR A 123 11.74 -1.30 6.34
CA THR A 123 13.14 -1.49 5.97
C THR A 123 13.29 -1.97 4.54
N ASP A 124 14.40 -1.62 3.93
CA ASP A 124 14.82 -2.14 2.64
C ASP A 124 15.22 -3.64 2.70
N LYS A 125 15.76 -4.16 1.59
CA LYS A 125 16.22 -5.55 1.48
C LYS A 125 17.42 -5.88 2.38
N ASP A 126 18.22 -4.88 2.75
CA ASP A 126 19.41 -5.01 3.59
C ASP A 126 19.10 -4.79 5.08
N GLY A 127 17.86 -4.41 5.41
CA GLY A 127 17.41 -4.14 6.77
C GLY A 127 17.61 -2.69 7.21
N SER A 128 17.99 -1.79 6.30
CA SER A 128 18.12 -0.36 6.59
C SER A 128 16.74 0.30 6.58
N PRO A 129 16.47 1.27 7.49
CA PRO A 129 15.21 2.00 7.48
C PRO A 129 14.97 2.74 6.16
N VAL A 130 13.73 2.71 5.67
CA VAL A 130 13.32 3.57 4.55
C VAL A 130 13.02 4.96 5.11
N GLU A 131 13.93 5.92 4.87
CA GLU A 131 13.90 7.24 5.52
C GLU A 131 12.63 8.03 5.22
N CYS A 132 12.12 7.99 3.99
CA CYS A 132 10.91 8.72 3.60
C CYS A 132 9.66 8.22 4.36
N LEU A 133 9.63 6.94 4.77
CA LEU A 133 8.53 6.33 5.51
C LEU A 133 8.66 6.49 7.03
N SER A 134 9.83 6.92 7.53
CA SER A 134 10.12 7.02 8.97
C SER A 134 9.74 8.37 9.59
N ARG A 135 8.91 9.17 8.89
CA ARG A 135 8.56 10.55 9.27
C ARG A 135 7.34 10.59 10.19
N ALA A 136 7.34 11.54 11.13
CA ALA A 136 6.25 11.71 12.11
C ALA A 136 4.88 12.00 11.46
N GLU A 137 4.86 12.54 10.23
CA GLU A 137 3.63 12.81 9.48
C GLU A 137 2.88 11.54 9.02
N HIS A 138 3.54 10.38 9.09
CA HIS A 138 2.97 9.07 8.81
C HIS A 138 2.55 8.33 10.09
N GLU A 139 2.68 8.94 11.28
CA GLU A 139 2.20 8.35 12.51
C GLU A 139 0.66 8.19 12.49
N GLY A 140 0.18 7.04 12.93
CA GLY A 140 -1.24 6.70 12.93
C GLY A 140 -1.52 5.39 13.66
N GLU A 141 -2.73 4.85 13.50
CA GLU A 141 -3.10 3.55 14.08
C GLU A 141 -2.83 2.41 13.10
N TRP A 142 -1.55 2.10 12.88
CA TRP A 142 -1.17 1.06 11.94
C TRP A 142 -1.52 -0.32 12.45
N ALA A 143 -2.00 -1.15 11.51
CA ALA A 143 -1.96 -2.58 11.63
C ALA A 143 -0.84 -3.15 10.77
N VAL A 144 -0.22 -4.20 11.26
CA VAL A 144 0.90 -4.87 10.61
C VAL A 144 0.70 -6.38 10.69
N LEU A 145 0.92 -7.08 9.58
CA LEU A 145 1.07 -8.54 9.54
C LEU A 145 2.55 -8.88 9.36
N ARG A 146 3.07 -9.78 10.18
CA ARG A 146 4.43 -10.36 10.07
C ARG A 146 4.37 -11.87 10.38
N ARG A 147 5.30 -12.63 9.82
CA ARG A 147 5.52 -14.04 10.21
C ARG A 147 6.15 -14.14 11.59
#